data_AF-A0A7Y2H6A1-F1
#
_entry.id   AF-A0A7Y2H6A1-F1
#
_cell.length_a   1.000
_cell.length_b   1.000
_cell.length_c   1.000
_cell.angle_alpha   90.00
_cell.angle_beta   90.00
_cell.angle_gamma   90.00
#
_symmetry.space_group_name_H-M   'P 1'
#
loop_
_entity.id
_entity.type
_entity.pdbx_description
1 polymer ?
#
loop_
_entity_poly.entity_id
_entity_poly.type
_entity_poly.pdbx_seq_one_letter_code
_entity_poly.pdbx_strand_id
1 'polypeptide(L)'
;YRTHAAFTEAERAALDFSLAASQVPNAVDIGISERLHKYWNHGEIVEMLGVISLFGYLNRWNDSMGTTIEEGAVESGQQYLGKHGWEEGKHKTS
;
A
#
# COMPACT_ATOMS: atom_id res chain seq x y z
N TYR A 1 2.27 10.44 -5.95
CA TYR A 1 1.70 9.93 -7.21
C TYR A 1 0.71 10.90 -7.82
N ARG A 2 -0.34 11.36 -7.11
CA ARG A 2 -1.53 12.10 -7.62
C ARG A 2 -1.33 13.22 -8.65
N THR A 3 -0.23 13.98 -8.59
CA THR A 3 0.04 15.09 -9.51
C THR A 3 1.30 14.89 -10.36
N HIS A 4 2.07 13.84 -10.11
CA HIS A 4 3.37 13.64 -10.74
C HIS A 4 3.21 13.08 -12.15
N ALA A 5 3.89 13.67 -13.14
CA ALA A 5 3.72 13.36 -14.57
C ALA A 5 4.04 11.91 -14.96
N ALA A 6 4.85 11.20 -14.16
CA ALA A 6 5.20 9.80 -14.39
C ALA A 6 4.03 8.81 -14.27
N PHE A 7 2.86 9.24 -13.78
CA PHE A 7 1.69 8.37 -13.62
C PHE A 7 0.60 8.70 -14.64
N THR A 8 0.10 7.69 -15.33
CA THR A 8 -1.08 7.75 -16.19
C THR A 8 -2.37 7.82 -15.36
N GLU A 9 -3.49 8.18 -15.99
CA GLU A 9 -4.79 8.17 -15.30
C GLU A 9 -5.24 6.77 -14.87
N ALA A 10 -4.88 5.73 -15.63
CA ALA A 10 -5.16 4.34 -15.27
C ALA A 10 -4.42 3.93 -13.99
N GLU A 11 -3.14 4.28 -13.88
CA GLU A 11 -2.32 4.01 -12.69
C GLU A 11 -2.80 4.83 -11.49
N ARG A 12 -3.21 6.09 -11.70
CA ARG A 12 -3.82 6.90 -10.63
C ARG A 12 -5.10 6.27 -10.11
N ALA A 13 -5.97 5.78 -11.00
CA ALA A 13 -7.21 5.11 -10.60
C ALA A 13 -6.94 3.84 -9.77
N ALA A 14 -5.97 3.01 -10.19
CA ALA A 14 -5.56 1.83 -9.44
C ALA A 14 -4.97 2.18 -8.05
N LEU A 15 -4.17 3.25 -7.96
CA LEU A 15 -3.57 3.71 -6.71
C LEU A 15 -4.61 4.33 -5.76
N ASP A 16 -5.56 5.12 -6.28
CA ASP A 16 -6.66 5.68 -5.49
C ASP A 16 -7.57 4.55 -4.95
N PHE A 17 -7.89 3.55 -5.77
CA PHE A 17 -8.61 2.36 -5.32
C PHE A 17 -7.84 1.58 -4.25
N SER A 18 -6.55 1.29 -4.48
CA SER A 18 -5.70 0.58 -3.52
C SER A 18 -5.61 1.30 -2.17
N LEU A 19 -5.48 2.63 -2.19
CA LEU A 19 -5.46 3.44 -0.98
C LEU A 19 -6.80 3.40 -0.22
N ALA A 20 -7.92 3.44 -0.93
CA ALA A 20 -9.24 3.40 -0.29
C ALA A 20 -9.58 2.00 0.25
N ALA A 21 -9.27 0.96 -0.53
CA ALA A 21 -9.55 -0.43 -0.18
C ALA A 21 -8.71 -0.97 0.97
N SER A 22 -7.53 -0.39 1.23
CA SER A 22 -6.65 -0.77 2.35
C SER A 22 -7.00 -0.09 3.69
N GLN A 23 -7.95 0.84 3.70
CA GLN A 23 -8.39 1.51 4.94
C GLN A 23 -9.34 0.65 5.77
N VAL A 24 -9.37 0.91 7.08
CA VAL A 24 -10.31 0.30 8.02
C VAL A 24 -11.04 1.43 8.76
N PRO A 25 -12.34 1.69 8.48
CA PRO A 25 -13.21 0.97 7.54
C PRO A 25 -12.81 1.19 6.08
N ASN A 26 -13.24 0.27 5.20
CA ASN A 26 -13.00 0.37 3.75
C ASN A 26 -13.63 1.66 3.20
N ALA A 27 -12.83 2.46 2.49
CA ALA A 27 -13.22 3.79 2.03
C ALA A 27 -13.54 3.85 0.53
N VAL A 28 -13.70 2.71 -0.16
CA VAL A 28 -14.06 2.69 -1.58
C VAL A 28 -15.49 3.21 -1.75
N ASP A 29 -15.62 4.32 -2.47
CA ASP A 29 -16.89 4.89 -2.86
C ASP A 29 -17.24 4.61 -4.34
N ILE A 30 -18.44 5.03 -4.75
CA ILE A 30 -18.95 4.84 -6.11
C ILE A 30 -18.04 5.54 -7.14
N GLY A 31 -17.55 6.75 -6.85
CA GLY A 31 -16.71 7.49 -7.79
C GLY A 31 -15.35 6.84 -8.03
N ILE A 32 -14.74 6.28 -6.98
CA ILE A 32 -13.52 5.48 -7.07
C ILE A 32 -13.78 4.22 -7.91
N SER A 33 -14.88 3.52 -7.64
CA SER A 33 -15.25 2.30 -8.37
C SER A 33 -15.47 2.58 -9.86
N GLU A 34 -16.27 3.60 -10.20
CA GLU A 34 -16.56 3.98 -11.58
C GLU A 34 -15.29 4.40 -12.33
N ARG A 35 -14.42 5.19 -11.69
CA ARG A 35 -13.16 5.61 -12.31
C ARG A 35 -12.21 4.44 -12.55
N LEU A 36 -12.17 3.45 -11.66
CA LEU A 36 -11.37 2.25 -11.85
C LEU A 36 -11.86 1.43 -13.06
N HIS A 37 -13.17 1.19 -13.15
CA HIS A 37 -13.80 0.43 -14.24
C HIS A 37 -13.68 1.10 -15.61
N LYS A 38 -13.34 2.40 -15.67
CA LYS A 38 -13.02 3.08 -16.93
C LYS A 38 -11.72 2.57 -17.58
N TYR A 39 -10.79 2.06 -16.80
CA TYR A 39 -9.44 1.69 -17.26
C TYR A 39 -9.11 0.21 -17.09
N TRP A 40 -9.75 -0.46 -16.14
CA TRP A 40 -9.44 -1.83 -15.76
C TRP A 40 -10.69 -2.71 -15.85
N ASN A 41 -10.51 -3.92 -16.36
CA ASN A 41 -11.59 -4.88 -16.48
C ASN A 41 -11.81 -5.62 -15.15
N HIS A 42 -12.91 -6.37 -15.07
CA HIS A 42 -13.31 -7.05 -13.84
C HIS A 42 -12.24 -8.03 -13.31
N GLY A 43 -11.57 -8.79 -14.19
CA GLY A 43 -10.51 -9.72 -13.79
C GLY A 43 -9.30 -9.01 -13.19
N GLU A 44 -8.86 -7.91 -13.82
CA GLU A 44 -7.75 -7.09 -13.32
C GLU A 44 -8.08 -6.46 -11.96
N ILE A 45 -9.32 -6.00 -11.76
CA ILE A 45 -9.77 -5.46 -10.47
C ILE A 45 -9.78 -6.55 -9.39
N VAL A 46 -10.18 -7.78 -9.73
CA VAL A 46 -10.11 -8.93 -8.81
C VAL A 46 -8.66 -9.25 -8.45
N GLU A 47 -7.74 -9.21 -9.41
CA GLU A 47 -6.30 -9.39 -9.13
C GLU A 47 -5.74 -8.31 -8.20
N MET A 48 -6.09 -7.04 -8.45
CA MET A 48 -5.74 -5.93 -7.55
C MET A 48 -6.26 -6.18 -6.14
N LEU A 49 -7.54 -6.55 -5.99
CA LEU A 49 -8.13 -6.89 -4.69
C LEU A 49 -7.43 -8.08 -4.03
N GLY A 50 -6.98 -9.07 -4.80
CA GLY A 50 -6.18 -10.19 -4.31
C GLY A 50 -4.87 -9.72 -3.66
N VAL A 51 -4.13 -8.85 -4.35
CA VAL A 51 -2.89 -8.26 -3.82
C VAL A 51 -3.17 -7.38 -2.60
N ILE A 52 -4.17 -6.49 -2.67
CA ILE A 52 -4.55 -5.60 -1.56
C ILE A 52 -4.93 -6.42 -0.31
N SER A 53 -5.72 -7.49 -0.49
CA SER A 53 -6.16 -8.36 0.61
C SER A 53 -5.01 -9.14 1.22
N LEU A 54 -4.11 -9.68 0.40
CA LEU A 54 -2.90 -10.36 0.86
C LEU A 54 -2.04 -9.44 1.72
N PHE A 55 -1.78 -8.22 1.26
CA PHE A 55 -1.01 -7.25 2.04
C PHE A 55 -1.77 -6.73 3.26
N GLY A 56 -3.11 -6.64 3.22
CA GLY A 56 -3.93 -6.38 4.41
C GLY A 56 -3.76 -7.45 5.48
N TYR A 57 -3.74 -8.72 5.09
CA TYR A 57 -3.44 -9.85 5.99
C TYR A 57 -2.02 -9.76 6.54
N LEU A 58 -1.01 -9.61 5.68
CA LEU A 58 0.40 -9.57 6.08
C LEU A 58 0.71 -8.37 6.98
N ASN A 59 0.14 -7.20 6.71
CA ASN A 59 0.31 -6.01 7.55
C ASN A 59 -0.21 -6.27 8.97
N ARG A 60 -1.40 -6.87 9.11
CA ARG A 60 -1.98 -7.20 10.41
C ARG A 60 -1.21 -8.29 11.13
N TRP A 61 -0.79 -9.32 10.39
CA TRP A 61 0.00 -10.42 10.91
C TRP A 61 1.34 -9.93 11.46
N ASN A 62 2.12 -9.21 10.65
CA ASN A 62 3.43 -8.70 11.04
C ASN A 62 3.34 -7.71 12.20
N ASP A 63 2.32 -6.84 12.20
CA ASP A 63 2.07 -5.90 13.29
C ASP A 63 1.78 -6.61 14.63
N SER A 64 1.05 -7.74 14.58
CA SER A 64 0.68 -8.53 15.76
C SER A 64 1.82 -9.43 16.26
N MET A 65 2.59 -10.01 15.34
CA MET A 65 3.68 -10.94 15.66
C MET A 65 5.00 -10.22 15.99
N GLY A 66 5.09 -8.91 15.73
CA GLY A 66 6.32 -8.14 15.94
C GLY A 66 7.45 -8.62 15.03
N THR A 67 7.14 -9.09 13.81
CA THR A 67 8.12 -9.62 12.87
C THR A 67 9.25 -8.62 12.65
N THR A 68 10.49 -9.06 12.84
CA THR A 68 11.68 -8.23 12.71
C THR A 68 11.85 -7.70 11.29
N ILE A 69 12.31 -6.45 11.15
CA ILE A 69 12.67 -5.91 9.84
C ILE A 69 14.03 -6.50 9.42
N GLU A 70 14.15 -6.93 8.16
CA GLU A 70 15.42 -7.42 7.61
C GLU A 70 16.47 -6.29 7.59
N GLU A 71 17.73 -6.62 7.90
CA GLU A 71 18.82 -5.63 8.04
C GLU A 71 18.94 -4.67 6.83
N GLY A 72 18.81 -5.17 5.60
CA GLY A 72 18.87 -4.33 4.39
C GLY A 72 17.73 -3.31 4.25
N ALA A 73 16.55 -3.61 4.83
CA ALA A 73 15.44 -2.67 4.89
C ALA A 73 15.67 -1.60 5.98
N VAL A 74 16.32 -1.96 7.09
CA VAL A 74 16.76 -1.00 8.12
C VAL A 74 17.79 -0.03 7.54
N GLU A 75 18.81 -0.54 6.85
CA GLU A 75 19.83 0.29 6.21
C GLU A 75 19.23 1.29 5.22
N SER A 76 18.31 0.82 4.36
CA SER A 76 17.60 1.68 3.41
C SER A 76 16.75 2.73 4.14
N GLY A 77 16.03 2.34 5.19
CA GLY A 77 15.23 3.24 6.02
C GLY A 77 16.09 4.34 6.66
N GLN A 78 17.24 3.99 7.22
CA GLN A 78 18.18 4.95 7.78
C GLN A 78 18.74 5.89 6.71
N GLN A 79 19.17 5.35 5.57
CA GLN A 79 19.78 6.12 4.48
C GLN A 79 18.83 7.18 3.91
N TYR A 80 17.58 6.80 3.63
CA TYR A 80 16.65 7.67 2.91
C TYR A 80 15.66 8.42 3.82
N LEU A 81 15.32 7.86 4.98
CA LEU A 81 14.24 8.37 5.84
C LEU A 81 14.72 8.79 7.25
N GLY A 82 15.96 8.47 7.64
CA GLY A 82 16.48 8.83 8.97
C GLY A 82 16.42 10.33 9.27
N LYS A 83 16.67 11.18 8.26
CA LYS A 83 16.55 12.65 8.37
C LYS A 83 15.11 13.15 8.56
N HIS A 84 14.12 12.28 8.33
CA HIS A 84 12.70 12.56 8.45
C HIS A 84 12.08 11.92 9.70
N GLY A 85 12.91 11.47 10.66
CA GLY A 85 12.44 10.92 11.93
C GLY A 85 12.01 9.46 11.86
N TRP A 86 12.45 8.72 10.85
CA TRP A 86 12.19 7.29 10.78
C TRP A 86 12.96 6.53 11.88
N GLU A 87 12.27 5.62 12.56
CA GLU A 87 12.82 4.75 13.58
C GLU A 87 12.20 3.34 13.46
N GLU A 88 13.01 2.31 13.70
CA GLU A 88 12.64 0.90 13.52
C GLU A 88 11.52 0.41 14.46
N GLY A 89 11.29 1.13 15.56
CA GLY A 89 10.18 0.89 16.47
C GLY A 89 10.17 -0.51 17.10
N LYS A 90 9.00 -1.17 17.09
CA LYS A 90 8.76 -2.49 17.71
C LYS A 90 9.32 -3.68 16.92
N HIS A 91 9.94 -3.44 15.77
CA HIS A 91 10.42 -4.48 14.86
C HIS A 91 11.95 -4.67 14.92
N LYS A 92 12.59 -4.19 15.99
CA LYS A 92 14.03 -4.37 16.25
C LYS A 92 14.35 -5.83 16.54
N THR A 93 15.49 -6.30 16.02
CA THR A 93 16.06 -7.59 16.44
C THR A 93 16.41 -7.51 17.92
N SER A 94 15.92 -8.46 18.71
CA SER A 94 16.26 -8.58 20.15
C SER A 94 17.70 -9.01 20.35
#